data_AF-A0A966MP80-F1
#
_entry.id   AF-A0A966MP80-F1
#
_cell.length_a   1.000
_cell.length_b   1.000
_cell.length_c   1.000
_cell.angle_alpha   90.00
_cell.angle_beta   90.00
_cell.angle_gamma   90.00
#
_symmetry.space_group_name_H-M   'P 1'
#
loop_
_entity.id
_entity.type
_entity.pdbx_description
1 polymer ?
#
loop_
_entity_poly.entity_id
_entity_poly.type
_entity_poly.pdbx_seq_one_letter_code
_entity_poly.pdbx_strand_id
1 'polypeptide(L)'
;MRKLNALIAGSTGYIGVQLIRLLVNHKYINIKYLCGNSSVGKNISFYDKSLSSKKLPKIVKYNKKFLNNVDLVFTALPNGEAQDISNHLLPNNTLIDLAADFRLRTGD
;
A
#
# COMPACT_ATOMS: atom_id res chain seq x y z
N MET A 1 -17.76 12.32 -6.14
CA MET A 1 -16.31 12.28 -5.94
C MET A 1 -15.70 11.13 -6.73
N ARG A 2 -14.56 11.34 -7.40
CA ARG A 2 -13.83 10.30 -8.15
C ARG A 2 -13.25 9.27 -7.17
N LYS A 3 -13.12 8.01 -7.57
CA LYS A 3 -12.34 7.02 -6.82
C LYS A 3 -10.85 7.34 -6.93
N LEU A 4 -10.12 7.27 -5.82
CA LEU A 4 -8.66 7.37 -5.78
C LEU A 4 -8.04 5.97 -5.89
N ASN A 5 -6.99 5.86 -6.71
CA ASN A 5 -6.23 4.63 -6.85
C ASN A 5 -5.17 4.55 -5.76
N ALA A 6 -5.17 3.46 -5.00
CA ALA A 6 -4.24 3.22 -3.90
C ALA A 6 -3.24 2.11 -4.22
N LEU A 7 -1.98 2.33 -3.84
CA LEU A 7 -0.94 1.32 -3.71
C LEU A 7 -0.72 1.04 -2.23
N ILE A 8 -0.56 -0.24 -1.87
CA ILE A 8 -0.25 -0.65 -0.49
C ILE A 8 1.08 -1.40 -0.49
N ALA A 9 2.14 -0.76 0.02
CA ALA A 9 3.43 -1.41 0.26
C ALA A 9 3.43 -2.08 1.64
N GLY A 10 3.92 -3.31 1.72
CA GLY A 10 3.82 -4.12 2.95
C GLY A 10 2.45 -4.78 3.12
N SER A 11 1.81 -5.14 2.00
CA SER A 11 0.42 -5.62 1.95
C SER A 11 0.15 -6.87 2.80
N THR A 12 1.15 -7.72 3.03
CA THR A 12 0.99 -9.02 3.70
C THR A 12 1.28 -8.98 5.19
N GLY A 13 1.81 -7.87 5.71
CA GLY A 13 1.96 -7.67 7.15
C GLY A 13 0.60 -7.50 7.82
N TYR A 14 0.54 -7.68 9.14
CA TYR A 14 -0.71 -7.55 9.89
C TYR A 14 -1.42 -6.22 9.61
N ILE A 15 -0.69 -5.10 9.70
CA ILE A 15 -1.22 -3.76 9.44
C ILE A 15 -1.69 -3.61 7.98
N GLY A 16 -0.88 -4.08 7.02
CA GLY A 16 -1.25 -4.06 5.59
C GLY A 16 -2.54 -4.82 5.31
N VAL A 17 -2.70 -6.01 5.89
CA VAL A 17 -3.92 -6.82 5.75
C VAL A 17 -5.12 -6.11 6.38
N GLN A 18 -5.00 -5.54 7.58
CA GLN A 18 -6.10 -4.78 8.20
C GLN A 18 -6.49 -3.55 7.37
N LEU A 19 -5.50 -2.82 6.83
CA LEU A 19 -5.74 -1.71 5.93
C LEU A 19 -6.52 -2.14 4.68
N ILE A 20 -6.15 -3.28 4.08
CA ILE A 20 -6.87 -3.84 2.93
C ILE A 20 -8.32 -4.18 3.29
N ARG A 21 -8.57 -4.80 4.45
CA ARG A 21 -9.93 -5.11 4.92
C ARG A 21 -10.81 -3.87 5.07
N LEU A 22 -10.22 -2.76 5.51
CA LEU A 22 -10.92 -1.48 5.61
C LEU A 22 -11.16 -0.87 4.23
N LEU A 23 -10.12 -0.75 3.42
CA LEU A 23 -10.18 -0.06 2.13
C LEU A 23 -10.98 -0.80 1.06
N VAL A 24 -11.06 -2.13 1.10
CA VAL A 24 -11.78 -2.92 0.09
C VAL A 24 -13.29 -2.64 0.06
N ASN A 25 -13.85 -2.11 1.15
CA ASN A 25 -15.25 -1.72 1.25
C ASN A 25 -15.46 -0.20 1.09
N HIS A 26 -14.38 0.57 0.88
CA HIS A 26 -14.45 2.02 0.84
C HIS A 26 -14.93 2.53 -0.52
N LYS A 27 -16.05 3.26 -0.55
CA LYS A 27 -16.73 3.71 -1.79
C LYS A 27 -15.85 4.55 -2.73
N TYR A 28 -14.87 5.26 -2.18
CA TYR A 28 -14.01 6.19 -2.94
C TYR A 28 -12.57 5.72 -3.12
N ILE A 29 -12.26 4.46 -2.79
CA ILE A 29 -10.90 3.90 -2.96
C ILE A 29 -10.96 2.71 -3.90
N ASN A 30 -9.94 2.62 -4.76
CA ASN A 30 -9.67 1.45 -5.59
C ASN A 30 -8.26 0.95 -5.26
N ILE A 31 -8.16 -0.27 -4.71
CA ILE A 31 -6.86 -0.90 -4.43
C ILE A 31 -6.28 -1.38 -5.76
N LYS A 32 -5.32 -0.63 -6.31
CA LYS A 32 -4.74 -0.88 -7.62
C LYS A 32 -3.52 -1.80 -7.55
N TYR A 33 -2.71 -1.66 -6.51
CA TYR A 33 -1.51 -2.47 -6.33
C TYR A 33 -1.38 -2.93 -4.87
N LEU A 34 -1.10 -4.22 -4.72
CA LEU A 34 -0.65 -4.82 -3.46
C LEU A 34 0.81 -5.21 -3.62
N CYS A 35 1.69 -4.62 -2.80
CA CYS A 35 3.13 -4.81 -2.91
C CYS A 35 3.71 -5.63 -1.76
N GLY A 36 4.62 -6.55 -2.11
CA GLY A 36 5.41 -7.37 -1.19
C GLY A 36 6.55 -8.10 -1.91
N ASN A 37 7.53 -8.60 -1.16
CA ASN A 37 8.75 -9.22 -1.73
C ASN A 37 8.65 -10.75 -1.81
N SER A 38 8.57 -11.45 -0.68
CA SER A 38 8.51 -12.92 -0.61
C SER A 38 7.16 -13.52 -1.03
N SER A 39 6.18 -12.67 -1.32
CA SER A 39 4.76 -13.04 -1.48
C SER A 39 4.23 -12.78 -2.90
N VAL A 40 5.12 -12.41 -3.83
CA VAL A 40 4.77 -12.11 -5.23
C VAL A 40 4.03 -13.28 -5.87
N GLY A 41 2.97 -12.96 -6.63
CA GLY A 41 2.13 -13.92 -7.34
C GLY A 41 1.02 -14.53 -6.49
N LYS A 42 1.09 -14.43 -5.15
CA LYS A 42 0.03 -14.91 -4.25
C LYS A 42 -1.16 -13.95 -4.25
N ASN A 43 -2.33 -14.51 -3.96
CA ASN A 43 -3.51 -13.71 -3.61
C ASN A 43 -3.43 -13.29 -2.14
N ILE A 44 -3.93 -12.10 -1.82
CA ILE A 44 -3.98 -11.63 -0.43
C ILE A 44 -4.85 -12.52 0.46
N SER A 45 -5.81 -13.25 -0.13
CA SER A 45 -6.65 -14.21 0.58
C SER A 45 -5.89 -15.39 1.21
N PHE A 46 -4.64 -15.63 0.79
CA PHE A 46 -3.73 -16.56 1.47
C PHE A 46 -3.39 -16.08 2.90
N TYR A 47 -3.36 -14.76 3.11
CA TYR A 47 -3.03 -14.12 4.39
C TYR A 47 -4.29 -13.81 5.20
N ASP A 48 -5.43 -13.60 4.55
CA ASP A 48 -6.72 -13.44 5.21
C ASP A 48 -7.87 -13.99 4.35
N LYS A 49 -8.45 -15.11 4.78
CA LYS A 49 -9.55 -15.79 4.07
C LYS A 49 -10.80 -14.93 3.94
N SER A 50 -11.02 -13.94 4.82
CA SER A 50 -12.17 -13.03 4.72
C SER A 50 -12.14 -12.16 3.46
N LEU A 51 -10.97 -12.03 2.82
CA LEU A 51 -10.78 -11.31 1.56
C LEU A 51 -11.01 -12.17 0.32
N SER A 52 -11.30 -13.47 0.46
CA SER A 52 -11.44 -14.42 -0.67
C SER A 52 -12.58 -14.07 -1.64
N SER A 53 -13.66 -13.47 -1.17
CA SER A 53 -14.80 -13.03 -1.99
C SER A 53 -14.57 -11.68 -2.68
N LYS A 54 -13.43 -11.01 -2.41
CA LYS A 54 -13.11 -9.70 -2.97
C LYS A 54 -12.20 -9.84 -4.19
N LYS A 55 -12.53 -9.12 -5.26
CA LYS A 55 -11.68 -9.04 -6.46
C LYS A 55 -10.53 -8.07 -6.24
N LEU A 56 -9.47 -8.55 -5.61
CA LEU A 56 -8.24 -7.80 -5.33
C LEU A 56 -7.11 -8.20 -6.30
N PRO A 57 -6.17 -7.29 -6.62
CA PRO A 57 -5.03 -7.64 -7.46
C PRO A 57 -4.11 -8.65 -6.75
N LYS A 58 -3.37 -9.43 -7.54
CA LYS A 58 -2.29 -10.27 -7.01
C LYS A 58 -1.19 -9.42 -6.41
N ILE A 59 -0.46 -9.98 -5.45
CA ILE A 59 0.68 -9.34 -4.86
C ILE A 59 1.81 -9.25 -5.90
N VAL A 60 2.40 -8.08 -6.06
CA VAL A 60 3.50 -7.82 -7.00
C VAL A 60 4.69 -7.21 -6.27
N LYS A 61 5.88 -7.30 -6.87
CA LYS A 61 7.03 -6.54 -6.37
C LYS A 61 6.79 -5.06 -6.65
N TYR A 62 7.13 -4.19 -5.70
CA TYR A 62 7.03 -2.75 -5.91
C TYR A 62 7.86 -2.31 -7.13
N ASN A 63 7.31 -1.36 -7.89
CA ASN A 63 7.98 -0.73 -9.02
C ASN A 63 7.60 0.74 -9.05
N LYS A 64 8.59 1.65 -9.12
CA LYS A 64 8.37 3.10 -9.20
C LYS A 64 7.42 3.51 -10.34
N LYS A 65 7.34 2.75 -11.43
CA LYS A 65 6.40 3.00 -12.53
C LYS A 65 4.93 2.96 -12.09
N PHE A 66 4.61 2.28 -10.99
CA PHE A 66 3.26 2.24 -10.43
C PHE A 66 2.80 3.60 -9.88
N LEU A 67 3.73 4.47 -9.49
CA LEU A 67 3.42 5.80 -8.97
C LEU A 67 2.69 6.69 -9.99
N ASN A 68 2.94 6.50 -11.29
CA ASN A 68 2.22 7.18 -12.37
C ASN A 68 0.72 6.82 -12.42
N ASN A 69 0.32 5.76 -11.72
CA ASN A 69 -0.97 5.12 -11.87
C ASN A 69 -1.83 5.20 -10.61
N VAL A 70 -1.33 5.83 -9.54
CA VAL A 70 -1.98 5.92 -8.23
C VAL A 70 -2.01 7.35 -7.73
N ASP A 71 -2.99 7.62 -6.87
CA ASP A 71 -3.13 8.89 -6.16
C ASP A 71 -2.61 8.75 -4.73
N LEU A 72 -2.79 7.57 -4.12
CA LEU A 72 -2.43 7.27 -2.73
C LEU A 72 -1.39 6.15 -2.66
N VAL A 73 -0.40 6.33 -1.78
CA VAL A 73 0.60 5.33 -1.44
C VAL A 73 0.55 5.10 0.06
N PHE A 74 0.15 3.91 0.48
CA PHE A 74 0.22 3.49 1.87
C PHE A 74 1.48 2.64 2.08
N THR A 75 2.25 2.95 3.12
CA THR A 75 3.38 2.13 3.56
C THR A 75 3.08 1.49 4.91
N ALA A 76 3.06 0.16 4.94
CA ALA A 76 3.02 -0.66 6.14
C ALA A 76 4.29 -1.53 6.17
N LEU A 77 5.44 -0.86 6.02
CA LEU A 77 6.77 -1.46 5.89
C LEU A 77 7.52 -1.37 7.23
N PRO A 78 8.62 -2.15 7.41
CA PRO A 78 9.59 -1.88 8.47
C PRO A 78 10.12 -0.44 8.41
N ASN A 79 10.56 0.08 9.56
CA ASN A 79 11.14 1.41 9.63
C ASN A 79 12.34 1.56 8.69
N GLY A 80 12.42 2.69 8.00
CA GLY A 80 13.45 3.06 7.03
C GLY A 80 13.05 2.77 5.58
N GLU A 81 12.19 1.78 5.31
CA GLU A 81 11.86 1.41 3.93
C GLU A 81 10.87 2.38 3.25
N ALA A 82 10.09 3.15 4.00
CA ALA A 82 9.15 4.10 3.41
C ALA A 82 9.88 5.30 2.80
N GLN A 83 11.06 5.64 3.31
CA GLN A 83 11.90 6.72 2.79
C GLN A 83 12.31 6.48 1.33
N ASP A 84 12.67 5.26 0.97
CA ASP A 84 13.04 4.91 -0.41
C ASP A 84 11.90 5.14 -1.40
N ILE A 85 10.66 4.84 -0.99
CA ILE A 85 9.48 5.12 -1.81
C ILE A 85 9.22 6.62 -1.90
N SER A 86 9.39 7.34 -0.78
CA SER A 86 9.14 8.78 -0.70
C SER A 86 10.00 9.60 -1.67
N ASN A 87 11.25 9.16 -1.89
CA ASN A 87 12.20 9.79 -2.82
C ASN A 87 11.76 9.75 -4.29
N HIS A 88 10.72 8.98 -4.60
CA HIS A 88 10.23 8.79 -5.98
C HIS A 88 8.80 9.29 -6.20
N LEU A 89 8.16 9.86 -5.17
CA LEU A 89 6.78 10.34 -5.28
C LEU A 89 6.67 11.45 -6.33
N LEU A 90 5.57 11.38 -7.07
CA LEU A 90 5.19 12.40 -8.04
C LEU A 90 4.30 13.46 -7.35
N PRO A 91 4.16 14.66 -7.93
CA PRO A 91 3.35 15.73 -7.33
C PRO A 91 1.89 15.35 -7.03
N ASN A 92 1.34 14.38 -7.75
CA ASN A 92 -0.02 13.87 -7.58
C ASN A 92 -0.14 12.69 -6.61
N ASN A 93 0.97 12.22 -6.02
CA ASN A 93 0.97 11.15 -5.04
C ASN A 93 0.90 11.72 -3.63
N THR A 94 0.04 11.14 -2.79
CA THR A 94 0.06 11.37 -1.35
C THR A 94 0.55 10.09 -0.65
N LEU A 95 1.63 10.21 0.12
CA LEU A 95 2.16 9.14 0.95
C LEU A 95 1.49 9.17 2.33
N ILE A 96 1.01 8.02 2.77
CA ILE A 96 0.49 7.79 4.11
C ILE A 96 1.33 6.67 4.72
N ASP A 97 2.27 7.05 5.57
CA ASP A 97 3.13 6.11 6.28
C ASP A 97 2.51 5.66 7.60
N LEU A 98 2.38 4.34 7.77
CA LEU A 98 1.86 3.73 9.00
C LEU A 98 3.01 3.32 9.94
N ALA A 99 4.25 3.35 9.48
CA ALA A 99 5.45 3.13 10.28
C ALA A 99 5.85 4.44 11.00
N ALA A 100 7.14 4.60 11.32
CA ALA A 100 7.65 5.73 12.10
C ALA A 100 8.48 6.74 11.28
N ASP A 101 8.72 6.49 10.00
CA ASP A 101 9.78 7.15 9.22
C ASP A 101 9.62 8.67 9.14
N PHE A 102 8.38 9.15 9.14
CA PHE A 102 8.05 10.57 9.01
C PHE A 102 7.38 11.17 10.26
N ARG A 103 7.42 10.47 11.40
CA ARG A 103 6.78 10.96 12.65
C ARG A 103 7.61 12.02 13.35
N LEU A 104 8.94 11.88 13.32
CA LEU A 104 9.86 12.78 14.00
C LEU A 104 10.34 13.86 13.03
N ARG A 105 10.46 15.09 13.54
CA ARG A 105 11.10 16.19 12.82
C ARG A 105 12.58 16.16 13.17
N THR A 106 13.45 16.43 12.22
CA THR A 106 14.88 16.60 12.50
C THR A 106 15.05 17.77 13.48
N GLY A 107 15.50 17.48 14.71
CA GLY A 107 15.71 18.50 15.74
C GLY A 107 15.44 18.14 17.20
N ASP A 108 15.04 16.90 17.51
CA ASP A 108 15.01 16.37 18.89
C ASP A 108 16.24 15.51 19.19
#